data_AF-B9RWV8-F1
#
_entry.id   AF-B9RWV8-F1
#
_cell.length_a   1.000
_cell.length_b   1.000
_cell.length_c   1.000
_cell.angle_alpha   90.00
_cell.angle_beta   90.00
_cell.angle_gamma   90.00
#
_symmetry.space_group_name_H-M   'P 1'
#
loop_
_entity.id
_entity.type
_entity.pdbx_description
1 polymer ?
#
loop_
_entity_poly.entity_id
_entity_poly.type
_entity_poly.pdbx_seq_one_letter_code
_entity_poly.pdbx_strand_id
1 'polypeptide(L)'
;MSPVSNLKTFKKTHSYSMKRNSSEEKIFGYKKIKNHLILQTGPLDLETDGFYLARKSLIESHLQKIHDGMAEEIVIKSWELHSGTSCRGVNWVRHSLSEVRAAVTCIRSPCLASLCRHLSQDYRSWSSGMPDLFLWRFQGEYRGEAKLVEVKGPKDSLSEQQQAWLLLLMDCGFSTEVCKVRPMSSDI
;
A
#
# COMPACT_ATOMS: atom_id res chain seq x y z
N MET A 1 18.68 5.54 -28.70
CA MET A 1 17.34 4.99 -28.44
C MET A 1 16.87 5.53 -27.10
N SER A 2 15.71 6.18 -27.05
CA SER A 2 15.22 6.94 -25.89
C SER A 2 14.87 6.00 -24.71
N PRO A 3 15.39 6.20 -23.48
CA PRO A 3 15.14 5.29 -22.35
C PRO A 3 13.90 5.63 -21.51
N VAL A 4 12.99 6.50 -21.99
CA VAL A 4 11.90 7.06 -21.15
C VAL A 4 10.56 6.32 -21.27
N SER A 5 10.47 5.21 -22.00
CA SER A 5 9.16 4.68 -22.44
C SER A 5 8.37 3.78 -21.46
N ASN A 6 8.79 3.50 -20.23
CA ASN A 6 8.09 2.52 -19.37
C ASN A 6 7.87 2.92 -17.89
N LEU A 7 7.97 4.20 -17.54
CA LEU A 7 7.73 4.64 -16.16
C LEU A 7 6.22 4.74 -15.89
N LYS A 8 5.69 3.87 -15.03
CA LYS A 8 4.28 3.93 -14.57
C LYS A 8 4.20 4.57 -13.19
N THR A 9 3.13 5.34 -12.95
CA THR A 9 2.98 6.18 -11.74
C THR A 9 1.64 5.95 -11.05
N PHE A 10 1.64 5.78 -9.73
CA PHE A 10 0.45 5.99 -8.90
C PHE A 10 0.52 7.35 -8.23
N LYS A 11 -0.52 8.19 -8.38
CA LYS A 11 -0.64 9.48 -7.69
C LYS A 11 -1.68 9.41 -6.60
N LYS A 12 -1.35 9.76 -5.35
CA LYS A 12 -2.28 9.89 -4.22
C LYS A 12 -3.44 10.86 -4.55
N THR A 13 -4.69 10.37 -4.51
CA THR A 13 -5.89 11.23 -4.56
C THR A 13 -6.90 10.79 -3.49
N HIS A 14 -7.49 11.76 -2.80
CA HIS A 14 -8.51 11.55 -1.76
C HIS A 14 -9.78 10.99 -2.42
N SER A 15 -10.30 9.87 -1.90
CA SER A 15 -11.49 9.19 -2.46
C SER A 15 -12.70 9.33 -1.54
N TYR A 16 -13.81 9.87 -2.07
CA TYR A 16 -15.16 9.73 -1.52
C TYR A 16 -15.79 8.39 -2.00
N SER A 17 -16.69 7.81 -1.18
CA SER A 17 -17.26 6.47 -1.34
C SER A 17 -18.71 6.47 -1.89
N MET A 18 -19.07 5.51 -2.76
CA MET A 18 -20.45 4.99 -2.88
C MET A 18 -20.59 3.56 -3.46
N LYS A 19 -21.41 2.78 -2.72
CA LYS A 19 -22.47 1.77 -3.06
C LYS A 19 -22.18 0.43 -3.79
N ARG A 20 -22.28 -0.64 -2.96
CA ARG A 20 -23.01 -1.95 -3.03
C ARG A 20 -23.02 -2.84 -4.30
N ASN A 21 -22.64 -4.12 -4.13
CA ASN A 21 -23.56 -5.28 -4.24
C ASN A 21 -22.98 -6.56 -3.56
N SER A 22 -23.88 -7.49 -3.23
CA SER A 22 -23.77 -8.62 -2.29
C SER A 22 -23.18 -9.92 -2.87
N SER A 23 -22.39 -10.66 -2.08
CA SER A 23 -22.61 -12.05 -1.58
C SER A 23 -21.29 -12.80 -1.25
N GLU A 24 -21.15 -13.23 0.02
CA GLU A 24 -20.41 -14.41 0.60
C GLU A 24 -18.86 -14.53 0.46
N GLU A 25 -18.08 -14.30 1.55
CA GLU A 25 -17.36 -15.25 2.47
C GLU A 25 -16.08 -15.91 1.85
N LYS A 26 -14.84 -15.99 2.39
CA LYS A 26 -14.18 -15.79 3.71
C LYS A 26 -12.62 -15.78 3.52
N ILE A 27 -11.86 -14.90 4.20
CA ILE A 27 -10.42 -15.15 4.56
C ILE A 27 -10.12 -14.74 6.03
N PHE A 28 -10.84 -13.79 6.62
CA PHE A 28 -10.67 -13.45 8.04
C PHE A 28 -11.73 -14.16 8.88
N GLY A 29 -11.30 -14.90 9.91
CA GLY A 29 -12.20 -15.68 10.75
C GLY A 29 -13.27 -14.80 11.43
N TYR A 30 -14.53 -15.00 11.05
CA TYR A 30 -15.68 -14.41 11.72
C TYR A 30 -16.76 -15.47 11.95
N LYS A 31 -17.22 -15.58 13.19
CA LYS A 31 -18.43 -16.34 13.58
C LYS A 31 -19.62 -15.42 13.29
N LYS A 32 -20.48 -15.82 12.36
CA LYS A 32 -21.65 -15.07 11.91
C LYS A 32 -22.69 -15.00 13.03
N ILE A 33 -22.72 -13.89 13.79
CA ILE A 33 -23.88 -13.54 14.61
C ILE A 33 -24.89 -12.91 13.65
N LYS A 34 -26.02 -13.61 13.46
CA LYS A 34 -27.11 -13.17 12.59
C LYS A 34 -27.74 -11.89 13.13
N ASN A 35 -27.85 -10.91 12.25
CA ASN A 35 -28.84 -9.83 12.20
C ASN A 35 -28.79 -8.75 13.30
N HIS A 36 -28.02 -7.68 13.08
CA HIS A 36 -28.49 -6.28 12.97
C HIS A 36 -27.29 -5.30 13.03
N LEU A 37 -27.11 -4.50 11.96
CA LEU A 37 -26.01 -3.57 11.70
C LEU A 37 -24.63 -4.27 11.62
N ILE A 38 -23.73 -3.98 10.68
CA ILE A 38 -22.74 -2.90 10.80
C ILE A 38 -22.05 -2.80 9.42
N LEU A 39 -21.94 -1.59 8.88
CA LEU A 39 -21.15 -1.22 7.69
C LEU A 39 -19.64 -1.27 7.99
N GLN A 40 -19.16 -2.37 8.56
CA GLN A 40 -17.79 -2.46 9.04
C GLN A 40 -16.86 -2.75 7.87
N THR A 41 -15.84 -1.92 7.69
CA THR A 41 -14.83 -2.08 6.64
C THR A 41 -13.55 -2.73 7.17
N GLY A 42 -13.44 -2.97 8.47
CA GLY A 42 -12.30 -3.63 9.09
C GLY A 42 -12.53 -3.87 10.59
N PRO A 43 -11.69 -4.64 11.28
CA PRO A 43 -11.83 -4.93 12.71
C PRO A 43 -11.93 -3.66 13.57
N LEU A 44 -12.73 -3.68 14.64
CA LEU A 44 -12.92 -2.51 15.51
C LEU A 44 -11.63 -2.11 16.24
N ASP A 45 -10.74 -3.08 16.43
CA ASP A 45 -9.47 -2.90 17.12
C ASP A 45 -8.32 -2.48 16.18
N LEU A 46 -8.53 -2.35 14.86
CA LEU A 46 -7.48 -2.12 13.86
C LEU A 46 -6.54 -0.93 14.17
N GLU A 47 -7.09 0.15 14.74
CA GLU A 47 -6.34 1.37 15.10
C GLU A 47 -5.92 1.38 16.58
N THR A 48 -5.87 0.21 17.22
CA THR A 48 -5.47 0.04 18.64
C THR A 48 -4.23 -0.84 18.75
N ASP A 49 -3.48 -0.66 19.84
CA ASP A 49 -2.29 -1.46 20.17
C ASP A 49 -2.61 -2.97 20.32
N GLY A 50 -3.88 -3.31 20.56
CA GLY A 50 -4.34 -4.69 20.70
C GLY A 50 -4.41 -5.47 19.39
N PHE A 51 -4.53 -4.81 18.23
CA PHE A 51 -4.78 -5.50 16.95
C PHE A 51 -3.68 -6.48 16.57
N TYR A 52 -2.43 -5.99 16.57
CA TYR A 52 -1.27 -6.81 16.27
C TYR A 52 -1.05 -7.88 17.32
N LEU A 53 -1.11 -7.52 18.61
CA LEU A 53 -0.85 -8.46 19.71
C LEU A 53 -1.83 -9.63 19.69
N ALA A 54 -3.13 -9.37 19.49
CA ALA A 54 -4.15 -10.40 19.43
C ALA A 54 -4.01 -11.35 18.23
N ARG A 55 -3.28 -10.95 17.18
CA ARG A 55 -3.14 -11.69 15.92
C ARG A 55 -1.69 -11.95 15.52
N LYS A 56 -0.74 -11.79 16.44
CA LYS A 56 0.70 -11.76 16.14
C LYS A 56 1.17 -12.98 15.37
N SER A 57 0.77 -14.19 15.80
CA SER A 57 1.16 -15.43 15.12
C SER A 57 0.66 -15.51 13.68
N LEU A 58 -0.59 -15.12 13.44
CA LEU A 58 -1.19 -15.10 12.12
C LEU A 58 -0.53 -14.04 11.23
N ILE A 59 -0.37 -12.82 11.75
CA ILE A 59 0.26 -11.70 11.03
C ILE A 59 1.69 -12.07 10.65
N GLU A 60 2.52 -12.53 11.60
CA GLU A 60 3.91 -12.88 11.32
C GLU A 60 4.03 -14.05 10.33
N SER A 61 3.13 -15.04 10.39
CA SER A 61 3.07 -16.11 9.39
C SER A 61 2.80 -15.58 7.98
N HIS A 62 1.90 -14.61 7.84
CA HIS A 62 1.62 -13.95 6.56
C HIS A 62 2.78 -13.07 6.09
N LEU A 63 3.39 -12.30 7.00
CA LEU A 63 4.55 -11.48 6.70
C LEU A 63 5.74 -12.32 6.23
N GLN A 64 5.94 -13.51 6.81
CA GLN A 64 6.97 -14.44 6.36
C GLN A 64 6.73 -14.90 4.91
N LYS A 65 5.49 -15.24 4.54
CA LYS A 65 5.16 -15.59 3.15
C LYS A 65 5.46 -14.42 2.19
N ILE A 66 5.11 -13.20 2.59
CA ILE A 66 5.42 -12.00 1.78
C ILE A 66 6.93 -11.84 1.64
N HIS A 67 7.67 -11.97 2.74
CA HIS A 67 9.13 -11.90 2.76
C HIS A 67 9.76 -12.93 1.81
N ASP A 68 9.19 -14.14 1.74
CA ASP A 68 9.68 -15.25 0.92
C ASP A 68 9.19 -15.18 -0.54
N GLY A 69 8.63 -14.05 -0.98
CA GLY A 69 8.30 -13.79 -2.38
C GLY A 69 6.86 -14.14 -2.80
N MET A 70 5.99 -14.54 -1.87
CA MET A 70 4.61 -14.95 -2.19
C MET A 70 3.64 -13.77 -2.39
N ALA A 71 4.13 -12.53 -2.44
CA ALA A 71 3.29 -11.34 -2.46
C ALA A 71 2.32 -11.30 -3.66
N GLU A 72 2.81 -11.62 -4.85
CA GLU A 72 1.98 -11.62 -6.06
C GLU A 72 0.86 -12.67 -5.98
N GLU A 73 1.17 -13.88 -5.53
CA GLU A 73 0.19 -14.95 -5.36
C GLU A 73 -0.86 -14.59 -4.31
N ILE A 74 -0.44 -13.98 -3.20
CA ILE A 74 -1.35 -13.47 -2.15
C ILE A 74 -2.29 -12.41 -2.73
N VAL A 75 -1.78 -11.49 -3.56
CA VAL A 75 -2.59 -10.46 -4.23
C VAL A 75 -3.62 -11.10 -5.16
N ILE A 76 -3.20 -12.05 -6.02
CA ILE A 76 -4.11 -12.74 -6.95
C ILE A 76 -5.25 -13.42 -6.20
N LYS A 77 -4.92 -14.26 -5.21
CA LYS A 77 -5.92 -14.99 -4.41
C LYS A 77 -6.85 -14.04 -3.66
N SER A 78 -6.31 -12.97 -3.08
CA SER A 78 -7.13 -11.99 -2.35
C SER A 78 -8.07 -11.23 -3.29
N TRP A 79 -7.63 -10.93 -4.51
CA TRP A 79 -8.44 -10.27 -5.52
C TRP A 79 -9.61 -11.17 -5.98
N GLU A 80 -9.32 -12.43 -6.31
CA GLU A 80 -10.33 -13.42 -6.71
C GLU A 80 -11.40 -13.63 -5.64
N LEU A 81 -10.98 -13.70 -4.37
CA LEU A 81 -11.88 -14.01 -3.25
C LEU A 81 -12.65 -12.79 -2.72
N HIS A 82 -12.13 -11.56 -2.90
CA HIS A 82 -12.64 -10.38 -2.18
C HIS A 82 -12.89 -9.14 -3.00
N SER A 83 -12.60 -9.13 -4.31
CA SER A 83 -12.89 -7.98 -5.17
C SER A 83 -14.32 -7.48 -4.99
N GLY A 84 -14.48 -6.18 -4.80
CA GLY A 84 -15.78 -5.54 -4.54
C GLY A 84 -16.19 -5.50 -3.06
N THR A 85 -15.49 -6.20 -2.17
CA THR A 85 -15.77 -6.14 -0.72
C THR A 85 -15.22 -4.84 -0.13
N SER A 86 -16.02 -4.13 0.67
CA SER A 86 -15.53 -2.94 1.37
C SER A 86 -14.52 -3.32 2.44
N CYS A 87 -13.26 -2.93 2.24
CA CYS A 87 -12.14 -3.23 3.14
C CYS A 87 -11.31 -1.96 3.40
N ARG A 88 -11.03 -1.68 4.66
CA ARG A 88 -10.23 -0.53 5.10
C ARG A 88 -8.84 -0.62 4.48
N GLY A 89 -8.39 0.45 3.83
CA GLY A 89 -7.11 0.51 3.14
C GLY A 89 -7.10 -0.07 1.72
N VAL A 90 -8.24 -0.58 1.20
CA VAL A 90 -8.32 -1.13 -0.15
C VAL A 90 -9.28 -0.32 -1.01
N ASN A 91 -8.85 0.02 -2.22
CA ASN A 91 -9.70 0.64 -3.25
C ASN A 91 -9.62 -0.18 -4.53
N TRP A 92 -10.61 -1.05 -4.74
CA TRP A 92 -10.68 -1.97 -5.88
C TRP A 92 -10.87 -1.28 -7.24
N VAL A 93 -11.37 -0.04 -7.26
CA VAL A 93 -11.70 0.68 -8.50
C VAL A 93 -10.50 1.46 -9.02
N ARG A 94 -9.58 1.85 -8.13
CA ARG A 94 -8.50 2.76 -8.47
C ARG A 94 -7.39 2.12 -9.30
N HIS A 95 -7.17 0.83 -9.11
CA HIS A 95 -6.09 0.09 -9.75
C HIS A 95 -6.62 -1.25 -10.25
N SER A 96 -6.08 -1.74 -11.37
CA SER A 96 -6.36 -3.07 -11.88
C SER A 96 -5.48 -4.13 -11.18
N LEU A 97 -5.92 -5.39 -11.19
CA LEU A 97 -5.13 -6.50 -10.66
C LEU A 97 -3.73 -6.57 -11.30
N SER A 98 -3.61 -6.34 -12.61
CA SER A 98 -2.32 -6.38 -13.32
C SER A 98 -1.37 -5.28 -12.83
N GLU A 99 -1.87 -4.09 -12.54
CA GLU A 99 -1.05 -2.99 -11.98
C GLU A 99 -0.59 -3.30 -10.56
N VAL A 100 -1.47 -3.85 -9.71
CA VAL A 100 -1.11 -4.22 -8.33
C VAL A 100 -0.09 -5.36 -8.32
N ARG A 101 -0.28 -6.38 -9.17
CA ARG A 101 0.69 -7.47 -9.36
C ARG A 101 2.06 -6.93 -9.77
N ALA A 102 2.11 -6.11 -10.82
CA ALA A 102 3.36 -5.54 -11.29
C ALA A 102 4.04 -4.68 -10.22
N ALA A 103 3.27 -3.90 -9.45
CA ALA A 103 3.79 -3.12 -8.35
C ALA A 103 4.46 -4.01 -7.28
N VAL A 104 3.78 -5.06 -6.79
CA VAL A 104 4.37 -5.93 -5.75
C VAL A 104 5.55 -6.74 -6.26
N THR A 105 5.61 -7.10 -7.56
CA THR A 105 6.77 -7.74 -8.18
C THR A 105 7.98 -6.79 -8.28
N CYS A 106 7.76 -5.48 -8.43
CA CYS A 106 8.83 -4.49 -8.47
C CYS A 106 9.36 -4.09 -7.08
N ILE A 107 8.61 -4.40 -6.02
CA ILE A 107 9.02 -4.14 -4.63
C ILE A 107 9.84 -5.33 -4.12
N ARG A 108 10.93 -5.05 -3.42
CA ARG A 108 11.70 -6.10 -2.72
C ARG A 108 10.85 -6.75 -1.63
N SER A 109 10.71 -8.08 -1.68
CA SER A 109 9.88 -8.87 -0.77
C SER A 109 10.12 -8.60 0.72
N PRO A 110 11.36 -8.49 1.23
CA PRO A 110 11.61 -8.15 2.63
C PRO A 110 11.12 -6.74 2.99
N CYS A 111 11.25 -5.78 2.08
CA CYS A 111 10.74 -4.43 2.34
C CYS A 111 9.21 -4.43 2.40
N LEU A 112 8.53 -5.08 1.44
CA LEU A 112 7.06 -5.16 1.46
C LEU A 112 6.54 -5.77 2.77
N ALA A 113 7.17 -6.84 3.26
CA ALA A 113 6.86 -7.42 4.56
C ALA A 113 7.09 -6.43 5.70
N SER A 114 8.16 -5.64 5.67
CA SER A 114 8.43 -4.59 6.67
C SER A 114 7.34 -3.51 6.70
N LEU A 115 6.90 -3.01 5.52
CA LEU A 115 5.83 -2.01 5.45
C LEU A 115 4.51 -2.58 5.98
N CYS A 116 4.16 -3.81 5.60
CA CYS A 116 2.97 -4.49 6.10
C CYS A 116 3.03 -4.72 7.62
N ARG A 117 4.22 -4.98 8.18
CA ARG A 117 4.41 -5.12 9.63
C ARG A 117 4.10 -3.83 10.36
N HIS A 118 4.65 -2.69 9.91
CA HIS A 118 4.41 -1.39 10.53
C HIS A 118 2.92 -1.00 10.48
N LEU A 119 2.27 -1.20 9.33
CA LEU A 119 0.82 -1.01 9.19
C LEU A 119 0.00 -1.92 10.11
N SER A 120 0.49 -3.13 10.39
CA SER A 120 -0.18 -4.06 11.30
C SER A 120 0.03 -3.69 12.76
N GLN A 121 1.20 -3.18 13.12
CA GLN A 121 1.55 -2.80 14.49
C GLN A 121 0.88 -1.50 14.93
N ASP A 122 0.79 -0.52 14.05
CA ASP A 122 0.14 0.76 14.32
C ASP A 122 -0.47 1.34 13.03
N TYR A 123 -1.66 0.84 12.69
CA TYR A 123 -2.37 1.31 11.50
C TYR A 123 -2.69 2.81 11.58
N ARG A 124 -2.94 3.34 12.79
CA ARG A 124 -3.34 4.74 12.96
C ARG A 124 -2.25 5.68 12.50
N SER A 125 -1.01 5.46 12.94
CA SER A 125 0.13 6.31 12.58
C SER A 125 0.57 6.05 11.14
N TRP A 126 0.67 4.79 10.74
CA TRP A 126 1.24 4.42 9.43
C TRP A 126 0.24 4.51 8.27
N SER A 127 -1.07 4.63 8.49
CA SER A 127 -2.04 4.78 7.39
C SER A 127 -1.93 6.11 6.63
N SER A 128 -1.12 7.06 7.12
CA SER A 128 -0.90 8.37 6.50
C SER A 128 0.59 8.64 6.25
N GLY A 129 0.91 9.69 5.50
CA GLY A 129 2.31 10.10 5.24
C GLY A 129 3.11 9.27 4.22
N MET A 130 2.54 8.22 3.61
CA MET A 130 3.16 7.53 2.46
C MET A 130 3.48 8.53 1.34
N PRO A 131 4.66 8.43 0.68
CA PRO A 131 5.04 9.32 -0.42
C PRO A 131 4.03 9.41 -1.56
N ASP A 132 3.96 10.57 -2.19
CA ASP A 132 2.92 10.91 -3.18
C ASP A 132 2.89 10.01 -4.42
N LEU A 133 4.08 9.63 -4.90
CA LEU A 133 4.26 8.91 -6.16
C LEU A 133 4.93 7.56 -5.92
N PHE A 134 4.32 6.50 -6.41
CA PHE A 134 4.96 5.20 -6.59
C PHE A 134 5.28 5.02 -8.07
N LEU A 135 6.56 4.94 -8.38
CA LEU A 135 7.12 4.74 -9.70
C LEU A 135 7.62 3.31 -9.81
N TRP A 136 7.34 2.65 -10.92
CA TRP A 136 7.89 1.32 -11.16
C TRP A 136 8.17 1.09 -12.64
N ARG A 137 9.11 0.19 -12.91
CA ARG A 137 9.36 -0.33 -14.26
C ARG A 137 9.96 -1.73 -14.18
N PHE A 138 9.74 -2.52 -15.22
CA PHE A 138 10.46 -3.77 -15.43
C PHE A 138 11.78 -3.49 -16.16
N GLN A 139 12.85 -4.13 -15.70
CA GLN A 139 14.12 -4.27 -16.39
C GLN A 139 14.20 -5.69 -16.98
N GLY A 140 13.72 -5.86 -18.20
CA GLY A 140 13.58 -7.18 -18.82
C GLY A 140 12.40 -7.98 -18.24
N GLU A 141 12.38 -9.30 -18.45
CA GLU A 141 11.21 -10.12 -18.09
C GLU A 141 11.14 -10.52 -16.61
N TYR A 142 12.27 -10.51 -15.90
CA TYR A 142 12.38 -11.11 -14.56
C TYR A 142 12.83 -10.16 -13.46
N ARG A 143 13.06 -8.87 -13.77
CA ARG A 143 13.48 -7.88 -12.77
C ARG A 143 12.60 -6.65 -12.86
N GLY A 144 12.16 -6.19 -11.70
CA GLY A 144 11.44 -4.92 -11.55
C GLY A 144 12.20 -4.02 -10.59
N GLU A 145 11.99 -2.71 -10.74
CA GLU A 145 12.42 -1.74 -9.75
C GLU A 145 11.29 -0.78 -9.44
N ALA A 146 11.22 -0.37 -8.18
CA ALA A 146 10.27 0.60 -7.70
C ALA A 146 10.99 1.75 -7.00
N LYS A 147 10.43 2.95 -7.12
CA LYS A 147 10.86 4.16 -6.43
C LYS A 147 9.65 4.90 -5.86
N LEU A 148 9.75 5.35 -4.61
CA LEU A 148 8.75 6.22 -4.00
C LEU A 148 9.28 7.66 -4.01
N VAL A 149 8.46 8.60 -4.47
CA VAL A 149 8.84 10.01 -4.57
C VAL A 149 7.82 10.86 -3.81
N GLU A 150 8.31 11.67 -2.88
CA GLU A 150 7.55 12.69 -2.19
C GLU A 150 7.74 14.02 -2.90
N VAL A 151 6.65 14.69 -3.30
CA VAL A 151 6.73 15.93 -4.07
C VAL A 151 6.49 17.11 -3.15
N LYS A 152 7.39 18.10 -3.19
CA LYS A 152 7.29 19.32 -2.38
C LYS A 152 7.25 20.56 -3.24
N GLY A 153 6.24 21.39 -3.03
CA GLY A 153 6.20 22.73 -3.58
C GLY A 153 7.26 23.64 -2.94
N PRO A 154 7.41 24.87 -3.43
CA PRO A 154 8.48 25.79 -3.00
C PRO A 154 8.48 26.13 -1.52
N LYS A 155 7.32 26.07 -0.86
CA LYS A 155 7.12 26.42 0.55
C LYS A 155 6.77 25.19 1.40
N ASP A 156 6.78 23.99 0.83
CA ASP A 156 6.37 22.78 1.53
C ASP A 156 7.58 22.12 2.18
N SER A 157 7.40 21.67 3.42
CA SER A 157 8.34 20.80 4.14
C SER A 157 7.78 19.39 4.27
N LEU A 158 8.66 18.44 4.60
CA LEU A 158 8.23 17.09 4.99
C LEU A 158 7.56 17.14 6.36
N SER A 159 6.39 16.52 6.50
CA SER A 159 5.82 16.27 7.82
C SER A 159 6.64 15.21 8.57
N GLU A 160 6.49 15.13 9.89
CA GLU A 160 7.16 14.11 10.70
C GLU A 160 6.81 12.69 10.24
N GLN A 161 5.53 12.43 9.92
CA GLN A 161 5.10 11.12 9.43
C GLN A 161 5.70 10.78 8.05
N GLN A 162 5.90 11.77 7.18
CA GLN A 162 6.58 11.57 5.89
C GLN A 162 8.06 11.27 6.09
N GLN A 163 8.72 11.96 7.03
CA GLN A 163 10.11 11.66 7.40
C GLN A 163 10.23 10.23 7.95
N ALA A 164 9.30 9.80 8.81
CA ALA A 164 9.26 8.45 9.34
C ALA A 164 9.11 7.40 8.22
N TRP A 165 8.22 7.62 7.24
CA TRP A 165 8.10 6.75 6.07
C TRP A 165 9.38 6.68 5.24
N LEU A 166 10.01 7.83 4.95
CA LEU A 166 11.25 7.86 4.18
C LEU A 166 12.37 7.11 4.90
N LEU A 167 12.51 7.28 6.22
CA LEU A 167 13.50 6.55 7.03
C LEU A 167 13.27 5.04 6.98
N LEU A 168 12.03 4.59 7.18
CA LEU A 168 11.67 3.17 7.10
C LEU A 168 11.96 2.57 5.71
N LEU A 169 11.61 3.31 4.66
CA LEU A 169 11.84 2.89 3.27
C LEU A 169 13.33 2.81 2.95
N MET A 170 14.14 3.76 3.40
CA MET A 170 15.60 3.71 3.22
C MET A 170 16.22 2.55 4.00
N ASP A 171 15.78 2.29 5.23
CA ASP A 171 16.27 1.19 6.07
C ASP A 171 16.00 -0.19 5.45
N CYS A 172 14.84 -0.39 4.82
CA CYS A 172 14.54 -1.63 4.09
C CYS A 172 15.19 -1.72 2.69
N GLY A 173 15.98 -0.72 2.28
CA GLY A 173 16.65 -0.65 0.98
C GLY A 173 15.73 -0.30 -0.20
N PHE A 174 14.62 0.39 0.04
CA PHE A 174 13.72 0.89 -0.99
C PHE A 174 14.24 2.21 -1.59
N SER A 175 14.14 2.38 -2.91
CA SER A 175 14.57 3.63 -3.55
C SER A 175 13.58 4.76 -3.26
N THR A 176 14.03 5.82 -2.59
CA THR A 176 13.19 6.97 -2.26
C THR A 176 13.80 8.29 -2.71
N GLU A 177 12.97 9.28 -3.02
CA GLU A 177 13.42 10.62 -3.41
C GLU A 177 12.45 11.71 -2.94
N VAL A 178 12.97 12.91 -2.67
CA VAL A 178 12.15 14.11 -2.44
C VAL A 178 12.32 15.04 -3.63
N CYS A 179 11.26 15.20 -4.42
CA CYS A 179 11.25 16.05 -5.60
C CYS A 179 10.77 17.46 -5.24
N LYS A 180 11.66 18.46 -5.30
CA LYS A 180 11.32 19.86 -5.06
C LYS A 180 10.94 20.55 -6.37
N VAL A 181 9.68 20.95 -6.48
CA VAL A 181 9.17 21.70 -7.64
C VAL A 181 9.41 23.18 -7.42
N ARG A 182 10.03 23.85 -8.41
CA ARG A 182 10.20 25.30 -8.43
C ARG A 182 9.29 25.89 -9.51
N PRO A 183 8.63 27.03 -9.28
CA PRO A 183 7.99 27.76 -10.36
C PRO A 183 9.05 28.16 -11.38
N MET A 184 8.70 28.13 -12.66
CA MET A 184 9.53 28.77 -13.66
C MET A 184 9.58 30.26 -13.33
N SER A 185 10.78 30.83 -13.22
CA SER A 185 10.94 32.27 -13.25
C SER A 185 10.43 32.75 -14.60
N SER A 186 9.35 33.53 -14.60
CA SER A 186 9.03 34.38 -15.74
C SER A 186 10.06 35.50 -15.73
N ASP A 187 11.12 35.36 -16.51
CA ASP A 187 12.02 36.46 -16.82
C ASP A 187 11.16 37.54 -17.53
N ILE A 188 10.97 38.68 -16.87
CA ILE A 188 10.38 39.91 -17.43
C ILE A 188 11.53 40.84 -17.76
#